data_AF-A0A0H3NEI8-F1
#
_entry.id   AF-A0A0H3NEI8-F1
#
_cell.length_a   1.000
_cell.length_b   1.000
_cell.length_c   1.000
_cell.angle_alpha   90.00
_cell.angle_beta   90.00
_cell.angle_gamma   90.00
#
_symmetry.space_group_name_H-M   'P 1'
#
loop_
_entity.id
_entity.type
_entity.pdbx_description
1 polymer ?
#
loop_
_entity_poly.entity_id
_entity_poly.type
_entity_poly.pdbx_seq_one_letter_code
_entity_poly.pdbx_strand_id
1 'polypeptide(L)'
;MSNIDKQALREAAVAIETVATPQKLLAFRVKVTPQVVLALLDENLQLQREKDAIEAVALALRDDMRQAREQLEAAEKRIAEQREYYEGVIADGSKRIAELERSETQLISERDDAESALNDAYKAVMGQAPEWSNWFSFENAIDEIELACELWRNQTDDVIQFRQRIVELEAKLETADRLQDGAFRDGLKAGFSYGQTDDQSGFAQCMSAYSTRTDIGVKVE
;
A
#
# COMPACT_ATOMS: atom_id res chain seq x y z
N MET A 1 -51.98 -69.49 -4.85
CA MET A 1 -53.15 -69.11 -5.68
C MET A 1 -53.91 -70.38 -6.00
N SER A 2 -55.15 -70.49 -5.53
CA SER A 2 -56.04 -71.58 -5.90
C SER A 2 -56.19 -71.61 -7.43
N ASN A 3 -56.02 -72.79 -8.04
CA ASN A 3 -56.11 -73.02 -9.49
C ASN A 3 -57.56 -72.97 -9.98
N ILE A 4 -58.29 -71.91 -9.59
CA ILE A 4 -59.69 -71.69 -9.93
C ILE A 4 -59.70 -70.92 -11.24
N ASP A 5 -60.35 -71.51 -12.25
CA ASP A 5 -60.65 -70.83 -13.50
C ASP A 5 -61.78 -69.80 -13.27
N LYS A 6 -61.39 -68.60 -12.81
CA LYS A 6 -62.29 -67.49 -12.49
C LYS A 6 -63.04 -66.99 -13.71
N GLN A 7 -62.43 -67.09 -14.89
CA GLN A 7 -63.03 -66.66 -16.14
C GLN A 7 -64.14 -67.63 -16.55
N ALA A 8 -63.89 -68.95 -16.51
CA ALA A 8 -64.94 -69.93 -16.78
C ALA A 8 -66.04 -69.94 -15.71
N LEU A 9 -65.74 -69.57 -14.46
CA LEU A 9 -66.75 -69.39 -13.41
C LEU A 9 -67.65 -68.17 -13.71
N ARG A 10 -67.05 -67.05 -14.13
CA ARG A 10 -67.78 -65.84 -14.56
C ARG A 10 -68.67 -66.14 -15.77
N GLU A 11 -68.13 -66.81 -16.78
CA GLU A 11 -68.88 -67.18 -17.99
C GLU A 11 -70.06 -68.11 -17.67
N ALA A 12 -69.87 -69.10 -16.79
CA ALA A 12 -70.95 -69.99 -16.35
C ALA A 12 -72.02 -69.24 -15.52
N ALA A 13 -71.62 -68.28 -14.68
CA ALA A 13 -72.53 -67.43 -13.92
C ALA A 13 -73.41 -66.58 -14.84
N VAL A 14 -72.77 -65.86 -15.78
CA VAL A 14 -73.44 -65.01 -16.77
C VAL A 14 -74.34 -65.84 -17.70
N ALA A 15 -73.94 -67.05 -18.08
CA ALA A 15 -74.73 -67.92 -18.95
C ALA A 15 -76.08 -68.35 -18.34
N ILE A 16 -76.14 -68.56 -17.01
CA ILE A 16 -77.40 -68.82 -16.29
C ILE A 16 -78.20 -67.55 -16.08
N GLU A 17 -77.54 -66.48 -15.66
CA GLU A 17 -78.18 -65.18 -15.39
C GLU A 17 -78.94 -64.69 -16.64
N THR A 18 -78.38 -64.91 -17.82
CA THR A 18 -78.99 -64.56 -19.10
C THR A 18 -80.14 -65.48 -19.54
N VAL A 19 -79.99 -66.81 -19.41
CA VAL A 19 -81.05 -67.78 -19.73
C VAL A 19 -80.94 -69.01 -18.81
N ALA A 20 -81.92 -69.17 -17.92
CA ALA A 20 -81.95 -70.25 -16.95
C ALA A 20 -82.46 -71.57 -17.57
N THR A 21 -81.55 -72.40 -18.10
CA THR A 21 -81.87 -73.78 -18.51
C THR A 21 -81.31 -74.79 -17.51
N PRO A 22 -81.93 -75.99 -17.38
CA PRO A 22 -81.42 -77.04 -16.50
C PRO A 22 -79.96 -77.46 -16.80
N GLN A 23 -79.57 -77.44 -18.07
CA GLN A 23 -78.19 -77.74 -18.50
C GLN A 23 -77.20 -76.67 -18.04
N LYS A 24 -77.56 -75.39 -18.17
CA LYS A 24 -76.73 -74.28 -17.69
C LYS A 24 -76.63 -74.30 -16.16
N LEU A 25 -77.74 -74.58 -15.46
CA LEU A 25 -77.79 -74.73 -14.01
C LEU A 25 -76.87 -75.85 -13.50
N LEU A 26 -76.83 -76.98 -14.21
CA LEU A 26 -75.90 -78.07 -13.92
C LEU A 26 -74.44 -77.64 -14.12
N ALA A 27 -74.13 -76.98 -15.25
CA ALA A 27 -72.78 -76.52 -15.58
C ALA A 27 -72.23 -75.52 -14.54
N PHE A 28 -73.06 -74.63 -14.02
CA PHE A 28 -72.67 -73.72 -12.93
C PHE A 28 -72.52 -74.43 -11.59
N ARG A 29 -73.42 -75.34 -11.19
CA ARG A 29 -73.29 -76.08 -9.91
C ARG A 29 -72.03 -76.94 -9.85
N VAL A 30 -71.60 -77.48 -11.00
CA VAL A 30 -70.34 -78.23 -11.09
C VAL A 30 -69.12 -77.32 -10.90
N LYS A 31 -69.19 -76.06 -11.33
CA LYS A 31 -68.10 -75.08 -11.22
C LYS A 31 -68.10 -74.31 -9.89
N VAL A 32 -69.28 -74.04 -9.31
CA VAL A 32 -69.48 -73.33 -8.04
C VAL A 32 -69.62 -74.35 -6.92
N THR A 33 -68.55 -75.08 -6.67
CA THR A 33 -68.48 -75.95 -5.50
C THR A 33 -68.27 -75.09 -4.24
N PRO A 34 -68.69 -75.56 -3.05
CA PRO A 34 -68.41 -74.85 -1.80
C PRO A 34 -66.93 -74.52 -1.60
N GLN A 35 -66.03 -75.38 -2.08
CA GLN A 35 -64.58 -75.16 -2.05
C GLN A 35 -64.16 -73.96 -2.90
N VAL A 36 -64.73 -73.80 -4.10
CA VAL A 36 -64.45 -72.65 -4.98
C VAL A 36 -64.97 -71.36 -4.35
N VAL A 37 -66.14 -71.38 -3.73
CA VAL A 37 -66.71 -70.20 -3.05
C VAL A 37 -65.84 -69.77 -1.87
N LEU A 38 -65.43 -70.70 -1.01
CA LEU A 38 -64.57 -70.40 0.14
C LEU A 38 -63.21 -69.85 -0.30
N ALA A 39 -62.57 -70.46 -1.30
CA ALA A 39 -61.30 -69.98 -1.82
C ALA A 39 -61.38 -68.56 -2.43
N LEU A 40 -62.49 -68.21 -3.09
CA LEU A 40 -62.71 -66.85 -3.58
C LEU A 40 -62.95 -65.83 -2.46
N LEU A 41 -63.63 -66.23 -1.37
CA LEU A 41 -63.82 -65.40 -0.19
C LEU A 41 -62.50 -65.18 0.56
N ASP A 42 -61.70 -66.22 0.74
CA ASP A 42 -60.37 -66.15 1.35
C ASP A 42 -59.43 -65.26 0.53
N GLU A 43 -59.46 -65.38 -0.80
CA GLU A 43 -58.68 -64.51 -1.69
C GLU A 43 -59.16 -63.06 -1.63
N ASN A 44 -60.47 -62.80 -1.57
CA ASN A 44 -60.97 -61.42 -1.44
C ASN A 44 -60.52 -60.79 -0.12
N LEU A 45 -60.56 -61.54 0.98
CA LEU A 45 -60.07 -61.10 2.28
C LEU A 45 -58.56 -60.83 2.25
N GLN A 46 -57.79 -61.69 1.58
CA GLN A 46 -56.36 -61.49 1.38
C GLN A 46 -56.06 -60.22 0.57
N LEU A 47 -56.78 -60.00 -0.53
CA LEU A 47 -56.63 -58.80 -1.36
C LEU A 47 -57.00 -57.52 -0.62
N GLN A 48 -58.02 -57.55 0.26
CA GLN A 48 -58.35 -56.41 1.11
C GLN A 48 -57.21 -56.09 2.08
N ARG A 49 -56.64 -57.10 2.75
CA ARG A 49 -55.48 -56.91 3.63
C ARG A 49 -54.26 -56.36 2.90
N GLU A 50 -53.99 -56.86 1.69
CA GLU A 50 -52.89 -56.36 0.85
C GLU A 50 -53.13 -54.92 0.41
N LYS A 51 -54.36 -54.57 0.02
CA LYS A 51 -54.73 -53.20 -0.31
C LYS A 51 -54.52 -52.26 0.89
N ASP A 52 -55.00 -52.63 2.07
CA ASP A 52 -54.85 -51.82 3.29
C ASP A 52 -53.38 -51.65 3.67
N ALA A 53 -52.56 -52.71 3.50
CA ALA A 53 -51.12 -52.65 3.72
C ALA A 53 -50.42 -51.70 2.72
N ILE A 54 -50.80 -51.75 1.43
CA ILE A 54 -50.27 -50.84 0.41
C ILE A 54 -50.68 -49.40 0.69
N GLU A 55 -51.92 -49.16 1.10
CA GLU A 55 -52.41 -47.83 1.45
C GLU A 55 -51.66 -47.24 2.65
N ALA A 56 -51.40 -48.05 3.69
CA ALA A 56 -50.58 -47.64 4.82
C ALA A 56 -49.15 -47.26 4.40
N VAL A 57 -48.52 -48.06 3.54
CA VAL A 57 -47.18 -47.76 2.99
C VAL A 57 -47.19 -46.50 2.14
N ALA A 58 -48.22 -46.30 1.31
CA ALA A 58 -48.34 -45.10 0.47
C ALA A 58 -48.50 -43.81 1.29
N LEU A 59 -49.23 -43.87 2.41
CA LEU A 59 -49.35 -42.75 3.34
C LEU A 59 -48.01 -42.43 4.01
N ALA A 60 -47.28 -43.43 4.49
CA ALA A 60 -45.96 -43.25 5.08
C ALA A 60 -44.98 -42.61 4.07
N LEU A 61 -44.91 -43.14 2.84
CA LEU A 61 -44.06 -42.56 1.79
C LEU A 61 -44.45 -41.11 1.45
N ARG A 62 -45.74 -40.79 1.47
CA ARG A 62 -46.20 -39.42 1.20
C ARG A 62 -45.75 -38.46 2.30
N ASP A 63 -45.75 -38.89 3.55
CA ASP A 63 -45.30 -38.07 4.67
C ASP A 63 -43.77 -37.94 4.69
N ASP A 64 -43.03 -39.02 4.42
CA ASP A 64 -41.57 -38.99 4.25
C ASP A 64 -41.17 -38.02 3.13
N MET A 65 -41.86 -38.07 1.98
CA MET A 65 -41.64 -37.15 0.86
C MET A 65 -41.93 -35.69 1.22
N ARG A 66 -42.92 -35.43 2.08
CA ARG A 66 -43.21 -34.08 2.57
C ARG A 66 -42.07 -33.59 3.45
N GLN A 67 -41.64 -34.41 4.42
CA GLN A 67 -40.55 -34.08 5.31
C GLN A 67 -39.23 -33.85 4.54
N ALA A 68 -38.95 -34.68 3.53
CA ALA A 68 -37.77 -34.51 2.68
C ALA A 68 -37.79 -33.18 1.91
N ARG A 69 -38.96 -32.74 1.43
CA ARG A 69 -39.11 -31.44 0.77
C ARG A 69 -38.91 -30.27 1.72
N GLU A 70 -39.46 -30.35 2.93
CA GLU A 70 -39.26 -29.33 3.96
C GLU A 70 -37.79 -29.21 4.37
N GLN A 71 -37.09 -30.33 4.50
CA GLN A 71 -35.64 -30.33 4.77
C GLN A 71 -34.84 -29.74 3.62
N LEU A 72 -35.23 -30.04 2.37
CA LEU A 72 -34.60 -29.48 1.18
C LEU A 72 -34.76 -27.95 1.14
N GLU A 73 -35.98 -27.44 1.35
CA GLU A 73 -36.25 -26.01 1.38
C GLU A 73 -35.47 -25.29 2.50
N ALA A 74 -35.39 -25.90 3.69
CA ALA A 74 -34.59 -25.37 4.79
C ALA A 74 -33.08 -25.35 4.46
N ALA A 75 -32.57 -26.37 3.77
CA ALA A 75 -31.17 -26.43 3.34
C ALA A 75 -30.87 -25.40 2.25
N GLU A 76 -31.75 -25.24 1.27
CA GLU A 76 -31.64 -24.22 0.22
C GLU A 76 -31.63 -22.81 0.81
N LYS A 77 -32.52 -22.53 1.77
CA LYS A 77 -32.54 -21.25 2.48
C LYS A 77 -31.22 -20.98 3.21
N ARG A 78 -30.69 -21.97 3.92
CA ARG A 78 -29.40 -21.85 4.62
C ARG A 78 -28.24 -21.61 3.65
N ILE A 79 -28.23 -22.27 2.50
CA ILE A 79 -27.23 -22.05 1.44
C ILE A 79 -27.33 -20.62 0.90
N ALA A 80 -28.55 -20.11 0.68
CA ALA A 80 -28.77 -18.74 0.20
C ALA A 80 -28.26 -17.69 1.21
N GLU A 81 -28.58 -17.85 2.49
CA GLU A 81 -28.10 -16.98 3.58
C GLU A 81 -26.58 -17.00 3.70
N GLN A 82 -25.96 -18.19 3.63
CA GLN A 82 -24.50 -18.31 3.64
C GLN A 82 -23.87 -17.65 2.43
N ARG A 83 -24.48 -17.80 1.25
CA ARG A 83 -23.99 -17.16 0.04
C ARG A 83 -24.02 -15.64 0.17
N GLU A 84 -25.12 -15.06 0.66
CA GLU A 84 -25.24 -13.62 0.90
C GLU A 84 -24.17 -13.12 1.89
N TYR A 85 -23.94 -13.86 2.98
CA TYR A 85 -22.88 -13.54 3.93
C TYR A 85 -21.50 -13.50 3.28
N TYR A 86 -21.13 -14.55 2.53
CA TYR A 86 -19.81 -14.61 1.88
C TYR A 86 -19.67 -13.55 0.79
N GLU A 87 -20.73 -13.27 0.02
CA GLU A 87 -20.75 -12.19 -0.98
C GLU A 87 -20.48 -10.83 -0.30
N GLY A 88 -21.07 -10.58 0.87
CA GLY A 88 -20.83 -9.37 1.67
C GLY A 88 -19.38 -9.27 2.17
N VAL A 89 -18.83 -10.33 2.74
CA VAL A 89 -17.43 -10.37 3.21
C VAL A 89 -16.44 -10.17 2.06
N ILE A 90 -16.69 -10.79 0.91
CA ILE A 90 -15.86 -10.63 -0.29
C ILE A 90 -15.95 -9.19 -0.78
N ALA A 91 -17.14 -8.60 -0.85
CA ALA A 91 -17.33 -7.22 -1.30
C ALA A 91 -16.61 -6.21 -0.39
N ASP A 92 -16.67 -6.40 0.92
CA ASP A 92 -15.95 -5.55 1.88
C ASP A 92 -14.42 -5.72 1.75
N GLY A 93 -13.95 -6.96 1.65
CA GLY A 93 -12.54 -7.27 1.41
C GLY A 93 -12.02 -6.65 0.11
N SER A 94 -12.78 -6.75 -0.99
CA SER A 94 -12.43 -6.15 -2.27
C SER A 94 -12.37 -4.62 -2.21
N LYS A 95 -13.26 -3.96 -1.46
CA LYS A 95 -13.19 -2.50 -1.25
C LYS A 95 -11.90 -2.12 -0.52
N ARG A 96 -11.56 -2.85 0.55
CA ARG A 96 -10.35 -2.58 1.33
C ARG A 96 -9.08 -2.76 0.51
N ILE A 97 -9.02 -3.80 -0.33
CA ILE A 97 -7.90 -4.02 -1.25
C ILE A 97 -7.78 -2.85 -2.24
N ALA A 98 -8.88 -2.44 -2.88
CA ALA A 98 -8.86 -1.33 -3.83
C ALA A 98 -8.46 0.02 -3.18
N GLU A 99 -8.82 0.26 -1.91
CA GLU A 99 -8.33 1.41 -1.15
C GLU A 99 -6.83 1.35 -0.91
N LEU A 100 -6.33 0.19 -0.48
CA LEU A 100 -4.90 -0.02 -0.24
C LEU A 100 -4.09 0.16 -1.53
N GLU A 101 -4.52 -0.44 -2.65
CA GLU A 101 -3.86 -0.29 -3.95
C GLU A 101 -3.80 1.18 -4.41
N ARG A 102 -4.88 1.96 -4.18
CA ARG A 102 -4.86 3.40 -4.46
C ARG A 102 -3.87 4.14 -3.57
N SER A 103 -3.88 3.85 -2.26
CA SER A 103 -2.95 4.49 -1.31
C SER A 103 -1.49 4.15 -1.60
N GLU A 104 -1.20 2.92 -2.01
CA GLU A 104 0.15 2.49 -2.38
C GLU A 104 0.62 3.18 -3.65
N THR A 105 -0.25 3.26 -4.67
CA THR A 105 0.04 4.00 -5.91
C THR A 105 0.33 5.48 -5.62
N GLN A 106 -0.44 6.08 -4.71
CA GLN A 106 -0.21 7.46 -4.28
C GLN A 106 1.14 7.62 -3.57
N LEU A 107 1.46 6.75 -2.61
CA LEU A 107 2.74 6.79 -1.90
C LEU A 107 3.95 6.59 -2.83
N ILE A 108 3.82 5.76 -3.87
CA ILE A 108 4.84 5.61 -4.90
C ILE A 108 5.03 6.93 -5.66
N SER A 109 3.94 7.58 -6.10
CA SER A 109 4.01 8.88 -6.76
C SER A 109 4.66 9.94 -5.87
N GLU A 110 4.22 10.04 -4.61
CA GLU A 110 4.77 11.00 -3.64
C GLU A 110 6.24 10.73 -3.35
N ARG A 111 6.65 9.47 -3.27
CA ARG A 111 8.06 9.08 -3.13
C ARG A 111 8.88 9.50 -4.35
N ASP A 112 8.38 9.22 -5.55
CA ASP A 112 9.08 9.54 -6.80
C ASP A 112 9.24 11.07 -6.95
N ASP A 113 8.20 11.84 -6.58
CA ASP A 113 8.26 13.30 -6.55
C ASP A 113 9.29 13.81 -5.52
N ALA A 114 9.32 13.22 -4.32
CA ALA A 114 10.28 13.58 -3.28
C ALA A 114 11.72 13.22 -3.69
N GLU A 115 11.92 12.06 -4.30
CA GLU A 115 13.22 11.62 -4.83
C GLU A 115 13.69 12.59 -5.93
N SER A 116 12.81 12.99 -6.85
CA SER A 116 13.14 13.97 -7.88
C SER A 116 13.54 15.32 -7.27
N ALA A 117 12.78 15.82 -6.30
CA ALA A 117 13.08 17.09 -5.65
C ALA A 117 14.42 17.05 -4.91
N LEU A 118 14.73 15.94 -4.22
CA LEU A 118 16.00 15.76 -3.53
C LEU A 118 17.17 15.59 -4.51
N ASN A 119 16.99 14.86 -5.61
CA ASN A 119 17.99 14.75 -6.68
C ASN A 119 18.36 16.13 -7.24
N ASP A 120 17.37 16.97 -7.50
CA ASP A 120 17.58 18.33 -8.00
C ASP A 120 18.32 19.20 -6.97
N ALA A 121 17.92 19.13 -5.69
CA ALA A 121 18.60 19.86 -4.61
C ALA A 121 20.05 19.41 -4.43
N TYR A 122 20.28 18.09 -4.39
CA TYR A 122 21.61 17.51 -4.29
C TYR A 122 22.47 17.92 -5.48
N LYS A 123 21.94 17.85 -6.71
CA LYS A 123 22.66 18.29 -7.91
C LYS A 123 22.97 19.77 -7.91
N ALA A 124 22.08 20.61 -7.39
CA ALA A 124 22.32 22.05 -7.29
C ALA A 124 23.49 22.38 -6.35
N VAL A 125 23.66 21.63 -5.26
CA VAL A 125 24.71 21.84 -4.26
C VAL A 125 26.00 21.12 -4.64
N MET A 126 25.92 19.86 -5.05
CA MET A 126 27.08 19.00 -5.27
C MET A 126 27.57 19.02 -6.72
N GLY A 127 26.78 19.57 -7.65
CA GLY A 127 27.08 19.65 -9.09
C GLY A 127 26.79 18.36 -9.88
N GLN A 128 26.44 17.27 -9.19
CA GLN A 128 26.10 15.97 -9.78
C GLN A 128 24.89 15.37 -9.06
N ALA A 129 24.13 14.50 -9.73
CA ALA A 129 23.05 13.78 -9.09
C ALA A 129 23.61 12.75 -8.10
N PRO A 130 22.87 12.42 -7.03
CA PRO A 130 23.29 11.39 -6.08
C PRO A 130 23.22 10.01 -6.74
N GLU A 131 24.14 9.11 -6.34
CA GLU A 131 24.10 7.71 -6.74
C GLU A 131 23.41 6.89 -5.65
N TRP A 132 22.10 6.67 -5.82
CA TRP A 132 21.33 5.85 -4.89
C TRP A 132 21.88 4.43 -4.81
N SER A 133 22.08 3.95 -3.58
CA SER A 133 22.51 2.58 -3.33
C SER A 133 21.94 2.07 -2.02
N ASN A 134 22.02 0.77 -1.78
CA ASN A 134 21.55 0.20 -0.51
C ASN A 134 22.32 0.74 0.72
N TRP A 135 23.46 1.39 0.52
CA TRP A 135 24.27 2.00 1.58
C TRP A 135 24.24 3.54 1.55
N PHE A 136 23.51 4.13 0.59
CA PHE A 136 23.39 5.58 0.43
C PHE A 136 21.91 5.96 0.34
N SER A 137 21.39 6.47 1.45
CA SER A 137 19.98 6.80 1.64
C SER A 137 19.73 8.32 1.57
N PHE A 138 18.46 8.73 1.63
CA PHE A 138 18.07 10.13 1.67
C PHE A 138 18.74 10.92 2.80
N GLU A 139 18.93 10.31 3.96
CA GLU A 139 19.63 10.93 5.10
C GLU A 139 21.07 11.26 4.74
N ASN A 140 21.79 10.31 4.12
CA ASN A 140 23.17 10.53 3.69
C ASN A 140 23.29 11.67 2.66
N ALA A 141 22.35 11.74 1.71
CA ALA A 141 22.32 12.82 0.72
C ALA A 141 22.10 14.19 1.38
N ILE A 142 21.22 14.27 2.39
CA ILE A 142 20.96 15.50 3.13
C ILE A 142 22.18 15.91 3.96
N ASP A 143 22.81 14.97 4.67
CA ASP A 143 24.01 15.24 5.46
C ASP A 143 25.15 15.79 4.60
N GLU A 144 25.34 15.24 3.39
CA GLU A 144 26.34 15.73 2.45
C GLU A 144 26.03 17.14 1.93
N ILE A 145 24.76 17.43 1.62
CA ILE A 145 24.31 18.77 1.24
C ILE A 145 24.57 19.77 2.36
N GLU A 146 24.24 19.40 3.60
CA GLU A 146 24.44 20.25 4.77
C GLU A 146 25.92 20.58 4.95
N LEU A 147 26.78 19.57 4.92
CA LEU A 147 28.23 19.74 5.03
C LEU A 147 28.78 20.64 3.92
N ALA A 148 28.36 20.43 2.67
CA ALA A 148 28.80 21.26 1.55
C ALA A 148 28.37 22.73 1.72
N CYS A 149 27.13 22.96 2.14
CA CYS A 149 26.61 24.30 2.42
C CYS A 149 27.38 25.01 3.54
N GLU A 150 27.72 24.30 4.61
CA GLU A 150 28.53 24.84 5.71
C GLU A 150 29.93 25.24 5.27
N LEU A 151 30.60 24.37 4.49
CA LEU A 151 31.93 24.64 3.97
C LEU A 151 31.95 25.90 3.10
N TRP A 152 30.99 26.03 2.19
CA TRP A 152 30.90 27.21 1.31
C TRP A 152 30.58 28.50 2.07
N ARG A 153 29.73 28.42 3.10
CA ARG A 153 29.43 29.55 3.97
C ARG A 153 30.69 30.05 4.67
N ASN A 154 31.44 29.14 5.29
CA ASN A 154 32.67 29.47 5.99
C ASN A 154 33.73 30.08 5.04
N GLN A 155 33.90 29.51 3.84
CA GLN A 155 34.79 30.08 2.82
C GLN A 155 34.37 31.49 2.40
N THR A 156 33.08 31.76 2.29
CA THR A 156 32.56 33.07 1.94
C THR A 156 32.84 34.09 3.05
N ASP A 157 32.66 33.70 4.31
CA ASP A 157 32.98 34.53 5.46
C ASP A 157 34.47 34.88 5.51
N ASP A 158 35.35 33.91 5.28
CA ASP A 158 36.80 34.14 5.21
C ASP A 158 37.15 35.18 4.12
N VAL A 159 36.56 35.06 2.94
CA VAL A 159 36.77 36.03 1.84
C VAL A 159 36.31 37.44 2.24
N ILE A 160 35.18 37.56 2.94
CA ILE A 160 34.69 38.84 3.45
C ILE A 160 35.67 39.44 4.46
N GLN A 161 36.14 38.63 5.41
CA GLN A 161 37.14 39.05 6.41
C GLN A 161 38.45 39.49 5.74
N PHE A 162 38.94 38.75 4.74
CA PHE A 162 40.14 39.13 4.00
C PHE A 162 39.95 40.45 3.24
N ARG A 163 38.80 40.67 2.60
CA ARG A 163 38.50 41.95 1.93
C ARG A 163 38.50 43.12 2.91
N GLN A 164 37.92 42.96 4.09
CA GLN A 164 37.94 44.00 5.14
C GLN A 164 39.37 44.31 5.58
N ARG A 165 40.20 43.27 5.79
CA ARG A 165 41.59 43.45 6.19
C ARG A 165 42.44 44.13 5.12
N ILE A 166 42.21 43.84 3.85
CA ILE A 166 42.88 44.53 2.73
C ILE A 166 42.57 46.03 2.77
N VAL A 167 41.29 46.40 2.90
CA VAL A 167 40.88 47.83 2.99
C VAL A 167 41.52 48.52 4.20
N GLU A 168 41.55 47.85 5.35
CA GLU A 168 42.20 48.39 6.56
C GLU A 168 43.72 48.62 6.33
N LEU A 169 44.38 47.67 5.68
CA LEU A 169 45.81 47.77 5.37
C LEU A 169 46.10 48.85 4.32
N GLU A 170 45.26 49.00 3.29
CA GLU A 170 45.36 50.07 2.31
C GLU A 170 45.21 51.45 2.96
N ALA A 171 44.23 51.62 3.86
CA ALA A 171 44.07 52.86 4.61
C ALA A 171 45.28 53.17 5.51
N LYS A 172 45.82 52.15 6.20
CA LYS A 172 47.04 52.31 6.99
C LYS A 172 48.23 52.71 6.12
N LEU A 173 48.37 52.11 4.94
CA LEU A 173 49.43 52.46 4.00
C LEU A 173 49.31 53.92 3.54
N GLU A 174 48.11 54.38 3.19
CA GLU A 174 47.86 55.78 2.81
C GLU A 174 48.20 56.75 3.97
N THR A 175 47.84 56.41 5.21
CA THR A 175 48.21 57.24 6.37
C THR A 175 49.72 57.26 6.62
N ALA A 176 50.41 56.13 6.45
CA ALA A 176 51.85 56.04 6.59
C ALA A 176 52.56 56.90 5.51
N ASP A 177 52.08 56.85 4.27
CA ASP A 177 52.59 57.65 3.16
C ASP A 177 52.44 59.16 3.43
N ARG A 178 51.26 59.60 3.89
CA ARG A 178 51.04 61.00 4.32
C ARG A 178 51.93 61.43 5.47
N LEU A 179 52.17 60.56 6.46
CA LEU A 179 53.06 60.85 7.58
C LEU A 179 54.51 60.96 7.12
N GLN A 180 54.95 60.10 6.20
CA GLN A 180 56.26 60.16 5.59
C GLN A 180 56.45 61.46 4.80
N ASP A 181 55.49 61.83 3.95
CA ASP A 181 55.49 63.10 3.21
C ASP A 181 55.51 64.32 4.14
N GLY A 182 54.72 64.28 5.22
CA GLY A 182 54.69 65.32 6.25
C GLY A 182 56.05 65.47 6.95
N ALA A 183 56.60 64.36 7.44
CA ALA A 183 57.90 64.33 8.10
C ALA A 183 59.02 64.83 7.16
N PHE A 184 58.98 64.47 5.88
CA PHE A 184 59.92 64.94 4.87
C PHE A 184 59.81 66.46 4.66
N ARG A 185 58.59 66.99 4.50
CA ARG A 185 58.36 68.44 4.35
C ARG A 185 58.80 69.23 5.57
N ASP A 186 58.49 68.74 6.77
CA ASP A 186 58.85 69.40 8.02
C ASP A 186 60.37 69.35 8.25
N GLY A 187 61.02 68.24 7.90
CA GLY A 187 62.48 68.14 7.86
C GLY A 187 63.13 69.15 6.91
N LEU A 188 62.60 69.28 5.69
CA LEU A 188 63.08 70.28 4.72
C LEU A 188 62.92 71.72 5.25
N LYS A 189 61.78 72.05 5.86
CA LYS A 189 61.57 73.38 6.46
C LYS A 189 62.54 73.66 7.59
N ALA A 190 62.74 72.69 8.49
CA ALA A 190 63.69 72.82 9.59
C ALA A 190 65.12 73.03 9.06
N GLY A 191 65.54 72.22 8.08
CA GLY A 191 66.84 72.37 7.42
C GLY A 191 67.03 73.73 6.75
N PHE A 192 66.02 74.22 6.03
CA PHE A 192 66.05 75.55 5.42
C PHE A 192 66.16 76.67 6.47
N SER A 193 65.45 76.55 7.60
CA SER A 193 65.52 77.50 8.71
C SER A 193 66.92 77.56 9.32
N TYR A 194 67.56 76.42 9.58
CA TYR A 194 68.93 76.38 10.12
C TYR A 194 69.93 77.06 9.16
N GLY A 195 69.77 76.89 7.85
CA GLY A 195 70.59 77.55 6.84
C GLY A 195 70.40 79.06 6.76
N GLN A 196 69.19 79.57 7.04
CA GLN A 196 68.95 81.02 7.12
C GLN A 196 69.58 81.66 8.36
N THR A 197 69.65 80.93 9.47
CA THR A 197 70.17 81.43 10.75
C THR A 197 71.65 81.12 10.98
N ASP A 198 72.35 80.52 10.01
CA ASP A 198 73.74 80.04 10.11
C ASP A 198 74.00 79.13 11.34
N ASP A 199 72.98 78.37 11.75
CA ASP A 199 73.05 77.50 12.93
C ASP A 199 73.64 76.13 12.57
N GLN A 200 74.96 76.11 12.41
CA GLN A 200 75.72 74.91 12.09
C GLN A 200 75.62 73.83 13.18
N SER A 201 75.37 74.25 14.43
CA SER A 201 75.23 73.34 15.57
C SER A 201 73.89 72.58 15.55
N GLY A 202 72.79 73.30 15.27
CA GLY A 202 71.46 72.71 15.10
C GLY A 202 71.40 71.75 13.91
N PHE A 203 72.05 72.11 12.79
CA PHE A 203 72.16 71.22 11.63
C PHE A 203 72.92 69.92 11.94
N ALA A 204 74.10 70.02 12.58
CA ALA A 204 74.93 68.86 12.93
C ALA A 204 74.22 67.91 13.91
N GLN A 205 73.49 68.45 14.90
CA GLN A 205 72.71 67.66 15.84
C GLN A 205 71.54 66.94 15.16
N CYS A 206 70.84 67.61 14.24
CA CYS A 206 69.73 67.03 13.48
C CYS A 206 70.21 65.89 12.55
N MET A 207 71.35 66.07 11.87
CA MET A 207 71.96 65.04 11.04
C MET A 207 72.48 63.85 11.86
N SER A 208 73.06 64.09 13.04
CA SER A 208 73.49 63.03 13.97
C SER A 208 72.32 62.18 14.45
N ALA A 209 71.17 62.79 14.74
CA ALA A 209 69.95 62.08 15.14
C ALA A 209 69.38 61.20 14.01
N TYR A 210 69.51 61.61 12.74
CA TYR A 210 69.08 60.82 11.58
C TYR A 210 70.06 59.67 11.27
N SER A 211 71.36 59.92 11.45
CA SER A 211 72.44 58.99 11.08
C SER A 211 72.59 57.79 12.03
N THR A 212 71.99 57.81 13.23
CA THR A 212 72.01 56.64 14.14
C THR A 212 71.05 55.53 13.71
N ARG A 213 70.18 55.77 12.71
CA ARG A 213 69.16 54.81 12.25
C ARG A 213 69.43 54.20 10.87
N THR A 214 70.38 54.76 10.12
CA THR A 214 70.84 54.25 8.82
C THR A 214 72.35 54.26 8.85
N ASP A 215 73.02 53.14 8.60
CA ASP A 215 74.49 53.00 8.48
C ASP A 215 75.05 53.80 7.28
N ILE A 216 74.85 55.12 7.27
CA ILE A 216 75.35 56.04 6.27
C ILE A 216 76.38 56.90 6.99
N GLY A 217 77.65 56.51 6.88
CA GLY A 217 78.76 57.27 7.42
C GLY A 217 78.88 58.62 6.74
N VAL A 218 78.56 59.69 7.46
CA VAL A 218 78.86 61.07 7.03
C VAL A 218 80.37 61.28 7.19
N LYS A 219 81.11 61.29 6.08
CA LYS A 219 82.51 61.77 6.07
C LYS A 219 82.48 63.29 6.19
N VAL A 220 83.09 63.78 7.26
CA VAL A 220 83.39 65.20 7.46
C VAL A 220 84.87 65.36 7.05
N GLU A 221 85.14 66.23 6.07
CA GLU A 221 86.49 66.80 5.86
C GLU A 221 86.80 67.84 6.93
#